data_AF-A0A7W0Q9Z4-F1
#
_entry.id   AF-A0A7W0Q9Z4-F1
#
_cell.length_a   1.000
_cell.length_b   1.000
_cell.length_c   1.000
_cell.angle_alpha   90.00
_cell.angle_beta   90.00
_cell.angle_gamma   90.00
#
_symmetry.space_group_name_H-M   'P 1'
#
loop_
_entity.id
_entity.type
_entity.pdbx_description
1 polymer ?
#
loop_
_entity_poly.entity_id
_entity_poly.type
_entity_poly.pdbx_seq_one_letter_code
_entity_poly.pdbx_strand_id
1 'polypeptide(L)'
;MLRTLREVLVELDRFQPDPLGEPDWSPLQALVDELAARPGNLVEAVDPLLRALDRYQHRDGFSPWWAIVQLIERIPGYELAIVASYQLAPTPIGVTLLLRVIGRGVTVIDGVDLTAFAQAALAES
;
A
#
# COMPACT_ATOMS: atom_id res chain seq x y z
N MET A 1 20.96 8.95 13.92
CA MET A 1 19.63 9.50 14.33
C MET A 1 18.57 8.67 13.64
N LEU A 2 17.45 8.37 14.30
CA LEU A 2 16.28 7.77 13.65
C LEU A 2 15.62 8.85 12.77
N ARG A 3 15.23 8.49 11.55
CA ARG A 3 14.46 9.39 10.67
C ARG A 3 13.10 9.68 11.31
N THR A 4 12.51 10.81 10.99
CA THR A 4 11.11 11.10 11.25
C THR A 4 10.21 10.26 10.33
N LEU A 5 8.94 10.05 10.71
CA LEU A 5 8.00 9.33 9.85
C LEU A 5 7.89 9.99 8.47
N ARG A 6 7.75 11.32 8.46
CA ARG A 6 7.71 12.12 7.23
C ARG A 6 8.92 11.89 6.32
N GLU A 7 10.13 11.82 6.87
CA GLU A 7 11.33 11.55 6.07
C GLU A 7 11.26 10.17 5.41
N VAL A 8 10.84 9.13 6.14
CA VAL A 8 10.69 7.78 5.57
C VAL A 8 9.64 7.76 4.47
N LEU A 9 8.49 8.42 4.66
CA LEU A 9 7.44 8.47 3.63
C LEU A 9 7.90 9.23 2.39
N VAL A 10 8.65 10.33 2.56
CA VAL A 10 9.24 11.07 1.43
C VAL A 10 10.25 10.20 0.68
N GLU A 11 11.08 9.43 1.38
CA GLU A 11 12.01 8.50 0.75
C GLU A 11 11.28 7.35 0.03
N LEU A 12 10.20 6.83 0.60
CA LEU A 12 9.36 5.81 -0.02
C LEU A 12 8.76 6.32 -1.35
N ASP A 13 8.21 7.54 -1.35
CA ASP A 13 7.67 8.15 -2.57
C ASP A 13 8.78 8.45 -3.61
N ARG A 14 9.99 8.77 -3.16
CA ARG A 14 11.13 9.09 -4.05
C ARG A 14 11.95 7.89 -4.49
N PHE A 15 11.76 6.73 -3.88
CA PHE A 15 12.50 5.52 -4.22
C PHE A 15 12.44 5.28 -5.73
N GLN A 16 13.58 4.92 -6.33
CA GLN A 16 13.68 4.43 -7.69
C GLN A 16 14.77 3.36 -7.70
N PRO A 17 14.51 2.16 -8.24
CA PRO A 17 15.56 1.17 -8.42
C PRO A 17 16.60 1.68 -9.44
N ASP A 18 17.83 1.15 -9.40
CA ASP A 18 18.87 1.48 -10.37
C ASP A 18 18.37 1.22 -11.81
N PRO A 19 18.35 2.24 -12.69
CA PRO A 19 17.87 2.08 -14.05
C PRO A 19 18.85 1.36 -14.99
N LEU A 20 20.11 1.15 -14.58
CA LEU A 20 21.18 0.62 -15.43
C LEU A 20 21.65 -0.79 -15.03
N GLY A 21 21.15 -1.34 -13.92
CA GLY A 21 21.54 -2.65 -13.38
C GLY A 21 20.35 -3.56 -13.05
N GLU A 22 20.64 -4.73 -12.46
CA GLU A 22 19.58 -5.54 -11.83
C GLU A 22 18.95 -4.73 -10.69
N PRO A 23 17.60 -4.63 -10.64
CA PRO A 23 16.95 -3.76 -9.68
C PRO A 23 17.18 -4.27 -8.25
N ASP A 24 17.90 -3.48 -7.45
CA ASP A 24 18.06 -3.72 -6.02
C ASP A 24 16.87 -3.14 -5.25
N TRP A 25 16.04 -4.05 -4.72
CA TRP A 25 14.87 -3.72 -3.91
C TRP A 25 15.17 -3.61 -2.42
N SER A 26 16.40 -3.95 -1.99
CA SER A 26 16.79 -3.92 -0.59
C SER A 26 16.60 -2.54 0.07
N PRO A 27 16.82 -1.39 -0.59
CA PRO A 27 16.57 -0.10 0.04
C PRO A 27 15.08 0.17 0.27
N LEU A 28 14.21 -0.28 -0.65
CA LEU A 28 12.76 -0.20 -0.46
C LEU A 28 12.31 -1.11 0.68
N GLN A 29 12.82 -2.34 0.75
CA GLN A 29 12.55 -3.25 1.87
C GLN A 29 12.97 -2.62 3.20
N ALA A 30 14.13 -1.97 3.26
CA ALA A 30 14.60 -1.30 4.48
C ALA A 30 13.67 -0.16 4.92
N LEU A 31 13.07 0.60 3.99
CA LEU A 31 12.07 1.62 4.31
C LEU A 31 10.80 0.99 4.90
N VAL A 32 10.35 -0.13 4.34
CA VAL A 32 9.17 -0.88 4.82
C VAL A 32 9.44 -1.47 6.21
N ASP A 33 10.61 -2.04 6.44
CA ASP A 33 11.01 -2.59 7.74
C ASP A 33 11.12 -1.49 8.79
N GLU A 34 11.64 -0.31 8.42
CA GLU A 34 11.69 0.85 9.32
C GLU A 34 10.28 1.33 9.69
N LEU A 35 9.34 1.38 8.74
CA LEU A 35 7.94 1.67 9.04
C LEU A 35 7.34 0.62 9.97
N ALA A 36 7.57 -0.67 9.69
CA ALA A 36 7.03 -1.78 10.48
C ALA A 36 7.55 -1.82 11.94
N ALA A 37 8.75 -1.28 12.18
CA ALA A 37 9.35 -1.19 13.50
C ALA A 37 8.88 0.04 14.31
N ARG A 38 8.18 1.00 13.69
CA ARG A 38 7.74 2.23 14.38
C ARG A 38 6.54 1.95 15.30
N PRO A 39 6.55 2.52 16.52
CA PRO A 39 5.38 2.51 17.38
C PRO A 39 4.32 3.52 16.88
N GLY A 40 3.06 3.25 17.22
CA GLY A 40 1.94 4.15 16.93
C GLY A 40 1.13 3.74 15.69
N ASN A 41 0.11 4.53 15.38
CA ASN A 41 -0.69 4.34 14.17
C ASN A 41 0.02 4.98 12.97
N LEU A 42 0.15 4.24 11.88
CA LEU A 42 0.81 4.64 10.64
C LEU A 42 -0.18 4.77 9.49
N VAL A 43 -1.44 5.15 9.75
CA VAL A 43 -2.47 5.30 8.70
C VAL A 43 -2.03 6.20 7.54
N GLU A 44 -1.22 7.23 7.81
CA GLU A 44 -0.64 8.10 6.77
C GLU A 44 0.36 7.40 5.84
N ALA A 45 0.85 6.21 6.21
CA ALA A 45 1.73 5.41 5.38
C ALA A 45 0.97 4.55 4.35
N VAL A 46 -0.35 4.35 4.50
CA VAL A 46 -1.13 3.48 3.60
C VAL A 46 -1.01 3.98 2.15
N ASP A 47 -1.33 5.23 1.87
CA ASP A 47 -1.28 5.77 0.50
C ASP A 47 0.13 5.72 -0.13
N PRO A 48 1.21 6.16 0.55
CA PRO A 48 2.58 5.96 0.07
C PRO A 48 2.93 4.48 -0.25
N LEU A 49 2.48 3.55 0.59
CA LEU A 49 2.71 2.11 0.38
C LEU A 49 1.93 1.58 -0.82
N LEU A 50 0.66 1.99 -1.00
CA LEU A 50 -0.14 1.67 -2.19
C LEU A 50 0.55 2.19 -3.46
N ARG A 51 1.01 3.45 -3.46
CA ARG A 51 1.77 4.01 -4.59
C ARG A 51 3.07 3.25 -4.89
N ALA A 52 3.74 2.73 -3.87
CA ALA A 52 4.92 1.89 -4.09
C ALA A 52 4.56 0.56 -4.77
N LEU A 53 3.48 -0.09 -4.33
CA LEU A 53 2.97 -1.30 -4.98
C LEU A 53 2.55 -1.03 -6.43
N ASP A 54 1.75 0.01 -6.68
CA ASP A 54 1.32 0.37 -8.04
C ASP A 54 2.50 0.63 -8.99
N ARG A 55 3.56 1.28 -8.50
CA ARG A 55 4.75 1.59 -9.33
C ARG A 55 5.59 0.36 -9.67
N TYR A 56 5.70 -0.61 -8.77
CA TYR A 56 6.75 -1.62 -8.85
C TYR A 56 6.27 -3.06 -8.93
N GLN A 57 5.00 -3.37 -8.62
CA GLN A 57 4.52 -4.75 -8.55
C GLN A 57 4.69 -5.59 -9.82
N HIS A 58 4.73 -4.93 -10.98
CA HIS A 58 4.90 -5.58 -12.28
C HIS A 58 6.37 -5.63 -12.74
N ARG A 59 7.30 -5.15 -11.91
CA ARG A 59 8.73 -5.17 -12.22
C ARG A 59 9.31 -6.53 -11.85
N ASP A 60 10.16 -7.05 -12.72
CA ASP A 60 10.86 -8.30 -12.47
C ASP A 60 11.69 -8.23 -11.17
N GLY A 61 11.63 -9.29 -10.39
CA GLY A 61 12.36 -9.42 -9.13
C GLY A 61 11.81 -8.60 -7.96
N PHE A 62 10.65 -7.92 -8.11
CA PHE A 62 10.05 -7.14 -7.02
C PHE A 62 9.69 -8.03 -5.81
N SER A 63 10.52 -7.98 -4.78
CA SER A 63 10.38 -8.78 -3.55
C SER A 63 9.63 -8.11 -2.38
N PRO A 64 9.56 -6.76 -2.24
CA PRO A 64 8.91 -6.13 -1.08
C PRO A 64 7.39 -6.26 -1.02
N TRP A 65 6.74 -6.82 -2.06
CA TRP A 65 5.28 -6.93 -2.16
C TRP A 65 4.62 -7.42 -0.88
N TRP A 66 5.05 -8.58 -0.38
CA TRP A 66 4.40 -9.21 0.76
C TRP A 66 4.64 -8.43 2.06
N ALA A 67 5.83 -7.88 2.24
CA ALA A 67 6.15 -7.04 3.40
C ALA A 67 5.28 -5.78 3.43
N ILE A 68 5.08 -5.13 2.28
CA ILE A 68 4.21 -3.96 2.18
C ILE A 68 2.76 -4.32 2.50
N VAL A 69 2.22 -5.40 1.90
CA VAL A 69 0.83 -5.84 2.17
C VAL A 69 0.65 -6.17 3.65
N GLN A 70 1.59 -6.92 4.25
CA GLN A 70 1.53 -7.24 5.68
C GLN A 70 1.62 -5.99 6.57
N LEU A 71 2.42 -4.99 6.18
CA LEU A 71 2.50 -3.73 6.91
C LEU A 71 1.15 -2.98 6.84
N ILE A 72 0.57 -2.82 5.64
CA ILE A 72 -0.72 -2.17 5.46
C ILE A 72 -1.77 -2.82 6.35
N GLU A 73 -1.86 -4.14 6.35
CA GLU A 73 -2.89 -4.88 7.08
C GLU A 73 -2.73 -4.87 8.61
N ARG A 74 -1.55 -4.49 9.10
CA ARG A 74 -1.30 -4.30 10.53
C ARG A 74 -1.70 -2.90 11.02
N ILE A 75 -1.97 -1.96 10.11
CA ILE A 75 -2.28 -0.57 10.46
C ILE A 75 -3.76 -0.46 10.83
N PRO A 76 -4.13 -0.03 12.05
CA PRO A 76 -5.53 0.14 12.41
C PRO A 76 -6.24 1.16 11.50
N GLY A 77 -7.35 0.74 10.88
CA GLY A 77 -8.14 1.57 9.96
C GLY A 77 -7.62 1.62 8.52
N TYR A 78 -6.69 0.73 8.15
CA TYR A 78 -6.15 0.68 6.79
C TYR A 78 -7.22 0.44 5.74
N GLU A 79 -8.30 -0.26 6.07
CA GLU A 79 -9.35 -0.56 5.11
C GLU A 79 -10.07 0.71 4.65
N LEU A 80 -10.39 1.62 5.58
CA LEU A 80 -10.98 2.92 5.24
C LEU A 80 -9.99 3.79 4.44
N ALA A 81 -8.70 3.72 4.77
CA ALA A 81 -7.67 4.42 4.02
C ALA A 81 -7.56 3.90 2.58
N ILE A 82 -7.67 2.58 2.33
CA ILE A 82 -7.72 2.02 0.98
C ILE A 82 -8.95 2.53 0.22
N VAL A 83 -10.13 2.54 0.85
CA VAL A 83 -11.35 3.08 0.21
C VAL A 83 -11.16 4.55 -0.16
N ALA A 84 -10.65 5.37 0.76
CA ALA A 84 -10.41 6.79 0.52
C ALA A 84 -9.37 7.01 -0.60
N SER A 85 -8.27 6.26 -0.60
CA SER A 85 -7.26 6.30 -1.66
C SER A 85 -7.87 5.93 -3.01
N TYR A 86 -8.68 4.87 -3.07
CA TYR A 86 -9.31 4.44 -4.31
C TYR A 86 -10.30 5.46 -4.84
N GLN A 87 -11.13 6.05 -3.97
CA GLN A 87 -12.08 7.10 -4.35
C GLN A 87 -11.37 8.32 -4.95
N LEU A 88 -10.19 8.66 -4.44
CA LEU A 88 -9.38 9.76 -4.95
C LEU A 88 -8.74 9.41 -6.30
N ALA A 89 -8.16 8.22 -6.41
CA ALA A 89 -7.51 7.72 -7.61
C ALA A 89 -7.63 6.19 -7.68
N PRO A 90 -8.53 5.66 -8.53
CA PRO A 90 -8.63 4.24 -8.76
C PRO A 90 -7.31 3.64 -9.27
N THR A 91 -6.83 2.58 -8.61
CA THR A 91 -5.63 1.85 -9.03
C THR A 91 -5.81 0.34 -8.92
N PRO A 92 -5.10 -0.47 -9.74
CA PRO A 92 -5.20 -1.93 -9.67
C PRO A 92 -4.85 -2.51 -8.30
N ILE A 93 -3.87 -1.93 -7.59
CA ILE A 93 -3.58 -2.41 -6.23
C ILE A 93 -4.71 -2.09 -5.26
N GLY A 94 -5.33 -0.91 -5.41
CA GLY A 94 -6.47 -0.51 -4.59
C GLY A 94 -7.60 -1.53 -4.69
N VAL A 95 -7.99 -1.91 -5.91
CA VAL A 95 -9.00 -2.98 -6.14
C VAL A 95 -8.55 -4.30 -5.53
N THR A 96 -7.31 -4.70 -5.77
CA THR A 96 -6.78 -5.98 -5.28
C THR A 96 -6.85 -6.09 -3.76
N LEU A 97 -6.47 -5.02 -3.05
CA LEU A 97 -6.53 -5.02 -1.58
C LEU A 97 -7.96 -4.87 -1.06
N LEU A 98 -8.85 -4.14 -1.73
CA LEU A 98 -10.28 -4.11 -1.40
C LEU A 98 -10.93 -5.48 -1.52
N LEU A 99 -10.67 -6.20 -2.61
CA LEU A 99 -11.13 -7.58 -2.80
C LEU A 99 -10.58 -8.50 -1.71
N ARG A 100 -9.36 -8.27 -1.25
CA ARG A 100 -8.76 -9.02 -0.13
C ARG A 100 -9.42 -8.69 1.22
N VAL A 101 -9.79 -7.43 1.46
CA VAL A 101 -10.60 -7.02 2.62
C VAL A 101 -11.97 -7.72 2.60
N ILE A 102 -12.65 -7.72 1.45
CA ILE A 102 -13.92 -8.43 1.24
C ILE A 102 -13.76 -9.93 1.46
N GLY A 103 -12.67 -10.53 0.95
CA GLY A 103 -12.34 -11.93 1.12
C GLY A 103 -12.12 -12.34 2.58
N ARG A 104 -11.85 -11.40 3.49
CA ARG A 104 -11.82 -11.62 4.94
C ARG A 104 -13.19 -11.52 5.63
N GLY A 105 -14.25 -11.27 4.87
CA GLY A 105 -15.62 -11.13 5.37
C GLY A 105 -16.00 -9.71 5.76
N VAL A 106 -15.16 -8.71 5.50
CA VAL A 106 -15.50 -7.29 5.74
C VAL A 106 -16.26 -6.76 4.54
N THR A 107 -17.57 -6.53 4.68
CA THR A 107 -18.43 -6.10 3.58
C THR A 107 -18.89 -4.65 3.71
N VAL A 108 -18.80 -4.03 4.89
CA VAL A 108 -19.19 -2.64 5.14
C VAL A 108 -18.14 -1.95 6.02
N ILE A 109 -17.74 -0.74 5.65
CA ILE A 109 -16.84 0.13 6.44
C ILE A 109 -17.37 1.54 6.43
N ASP A 110 -17.60 2.12 7.61
CA ASP A 110 -18.09 3.50 7.76
C ASP A 110 -19.31 3.82 6.86
N GLY A 111 -20.23 2.86 6.74
CA GLY A 111 -21.41 2.96 5.88
C GLY A 111 -21.18 2.73 4.38
N VAL A 112 -19.93 2.51 3.94
CA VAL A 112 -19.59 2.13 2.56
C VAL A 112 -19.74 0.62 2.38
N ASP A 113 -20.61 0.21 1.46
CA ASP A 113 -20.69 -1.18 0.98
C ASP A 113 -19.51 -1.51 0.07
N LEU A 114 -18.58 -2.31 0.57
CA LEU A 114 -17.37 -2.67 -0.16
C LEU A 114 -17.64 -3.60 -1.34
N THR A 115 -18.70 -4.39 -1.28
CA THR A 115 -19.04 -5.33 -2.36
C THR A 115 -19.53 -4.55 -3.57
N ALA A 116 -20.48 -3.62 -3.35
CA ALA A 116 -20.94 -2.71 -4.39
C ALA A 116 -19.80 -1.84 -4.94
N PHE A 117 -18.92 -1.36 -4.05
CA PHE A 117 -17.76 -0.58 -4.42
C PHE A 117 -16.77 -1.35 -5.30
N ALA A 118 -16.42 -2.59 -4.92
CA ALA A 118 -15.51 -3.42 -5.69
C ALA A 118 -16.11 -3.87 -7.02
N GLN A 119 -17.43 -4.08 -7.09
CA GLN A 119 -18.12 -4.36 -8.35
C GLN A 119 -18.06 -3.18 -9.32
N ALA A 120 -18.28 -1.96 -8.82
CA ALA A 120 -18.11 -0.75 -9.63
C ALA A 120 -16.66 -0.60 -10.11
N ALA A 121 -15.70 -0.83 -9.21
CA ALA A 121 -14.28 -0.78 -9.53
C ALA A 121 -13.87 -1.74 -10.66
N LEU A 122 -14.35 -2.99 -10.61
CA LEU A 122 -14.09 -4.01 -11.64
C LEU A 122 -14.78 -3.74 -12.97
N ALA A 123 -15.85 -2.93 -12.99
CA ALA A 123 -16.55 -2.56 -14.22
C ALA A 123 -15.83 -1.43 -14.99
N GLU A 124 -14.97 -0.68 -14.32
CA GLU A 124 -14.22 0.47 -14.86
C GLU A 124 -12.76 0.13 -15.23
N SER A 125 -12.29 -1.08 -14.91
CA SER A 125 -10.93 -1.58 -15.21
C SER A 125 -10.87 -2.44 -16.47
#